data_AF-A0A7S3RIQ8-F1
#
_entry.id   AF-A0A7S3RIQ8-F1
#
_cell.length_a   1.000
_cell.length_b   1.000
_cell.length_c   1.000
_cell.angle_alpha   90.00
_cell.angle_beta   90.00
_cell.angle_gamma   90.00
#
_symmetry.space_group_name_H-M   'P 1'
#
loop_
_entity.id
_entity.type
_entity.pdbx_description
1 polymer ?
#
loop_
_entity_poly.entity_id
_entity_poly.type
_entity_poly.pdbx_seq_one_letter_code
_entity_poly.pdbx_strand_id
1 'polypeptide(L)'
;TAPRAVLEAVIEDGASNAANAARTVPPLPRQSSTPALPPVADNAWGTPVRRPPAQVPSREAFLSSLLNEDLQKVTKWHGTRPRHEQKRFLRSVSTLYKAFEERGGGPKAPSRAERQRQEEAEMMAAAAAAEANHRAAQAAALEDP
;
A
#
# COMPACT_ATOMS: atom_id res chain seq x y z
N THR A 1 -13.40 24.14 48.32
CA THR A 1 -12.18 24.80 47.82
C THR A 1 -12.35 25.06 46.34
N ALA A 2 -12.53 26.33 45.96
CA ALA A 2 -12.62 26.78 44.56
C ALA A 2 -11.25 27.22 44.03
N PRO A 3 -11.03 27.19 42.71
CA PRO A 3 -10.59 28.40 41.99
C PRO A 3 -11.39 28.58 40.67
N ARG A 4 -12.04 29.71 40.38
CA ARG A 4 -11.59 31.11 40.13
C ARG A 4 -10.88 31.33 38.78
N ALA A 5 -11.71 31.56 37.74
CA ALA A 5 -11.70 32.66 36.77
C ALA A 5 -10.45 33.00 35.89
N VAL A 6 -10.71 33.01 34.56
CA VAL A 6 -10.51 34.16 33.61
C VAL A 6 -9.09 34.43 33.06
N LEU A 7 -8.89 34.26 31.73
CA LEU A 7 -8.57 35.33 30.76
C LEU A 7 -8.26 34.79 29.34
N GLU A 8 -9.11 35.18 28.40
CA GLU A 8 -8.81 35.36 26.97
C GLU A 8 -7.62 36.32 26.78
N ALA A 9 -6.79 36.03 25.78
CA ALA A 9 -5.98 37.04 25.10
C ALA A 9 -5.73 36.59 23.65
N VAL A 10 -6.62 37.04 22.76
CA VAL A 10 -6.33 37.29 21.35
C VAL A 10 -5.46 38.54 21.29
N ILE A 11 -4.27 38.46 20.67
CA ILE A 11 -3.62 39.61 20.03
C ILE A 11 -2.92 39.10 18.75
N GLU A 12 -3.38 39.65 17.64
CA GLU A 12 -2.80 39.61 16.30
C GLU A 12 -1.42 40.32 16.25
N ASP A 13 -0.77 40.10 15.12
CA ASP A 13 -0.07 41.12 14.33
C ASP A 13 1.46 41.05 14.30
N GLY A 14 2.00 41.43 13.13
CA GLY A 14 3.38 41.87 13.02
C GLY A 14 4.28 40.99 12.15
N ALA A 15 4.05 41.04 10.84
CA ALA A 15 5.12 40.86 9.87
C ALA A 15 6.30 41.82 10.14
N SER A 16 7.47 41.43 9.60
CA SER A 16 8.69 42.23 9.38
C SER A 16 9.83 42.02 10.37
N ASN A 17 10.85 41.27 9.95
CA ASN A 17 12.18 41.87 9.88
C ASN A 17 13.06 41.16 8.84
N ALA A 18 13.06 41.72 7.63
CA ALA A 18 14.09 41.49 6.64
C ALA A 18 15.27 42.42 6.97
N ALA A 19 16.38 41.89 7.49
CA ALA A 19 17.73 42.44 7.34
C ALA A 19 18.76 41.69 8.21
N ASN A 20 19.38 40.65 7.65
CA ASN A 20 20.81 40.38 7.87
C ASN A 20 21.28 39.45 6.75
N ALA A 21 21.52 40.00 5.57
CA ALA A 21 22.86 40.38 5.12
C ALA A 21 23.80 39.17 4.90
N ALA A 22 23.96 38.86 3.61
CA ALA A 22 25.21 38.45 2.97
C ALA A 22 25.93 37.22 3.56
N ARG A 23 25.52 36.03 3.10
CA ARG A 23 26.48 34.94 2.90
C ARG A 23 26.51 34.59 1.42
N THR A 24 27.44 35.25 0.74
CA THR A 24 27.86 35.03 -0.64
C THR A 24 28.13 33.54 -0.88
N VAL A 25 27.25 32.87 -1.61
CA VAL A 25 27.49 31.54 -2.17
C VAL A 25 27.91 31.75 -3.63
N PRO A 26 29.09 31.28 -4.08
CA PRO A 26 29.45 31.39 -5.49
C PRO A 26 28.50 30.54 -6.33
N PRO A 27 28.00 31.02 -7.49
CA PRO A 27 27.12 30.24 -8.34
C PRO A 27 27.90 29.08 -8.96
N LEU A 28 27.53 27.83 -8.61
CA LEU A 28 27.99 26.66 -9.33
C LEU A 28 27.49 26.72 -10.78
N PRO A 29 28.32 26.41 -11.79
CA PRO A 29 27.86 26.34 -13.17
C PRO A 29 26.84 25.20 -13.29
N ARG A 30 25.62 25.55 -13.71
CA ARG A 30 24.59 24.59 -14.12
C ARG A 30 25.09 23.88 -15.38
N GLN A 31 25.69 22.71 -15.23
CA GLN A 31 25.93 21.82 -16.36
C GLN A 31 24.59 21.22 -16.78
N SER A 32 23.93 21.87 -17.74
CA SER A 32 22.83 21.27 -18.49
C SER A 32 23.38 20.08 -19.28
N SER A 33 23.17 18.87 -18.79
CA SER A 33 23.32 17.64 -19.57
C SER A 33 22.21 17.56 -20.61
N THR A 34 22.27 18.40 -21.65
CA THR A 34 21.65 18.08 -22.93
C THR A 34 22.65 17.23 -23.70
N PRO A 35 22.29 16.01 -24.15
CA PRO A 35 23.17 15.26 -25.03
C PRO A 35 23.42 16.10 -26.28
N ALA A 36 24.69 16.42 -26.55
CA ALA A 36 25.07 17.14 -27.75
C ALA A 36 24.70 16.29 -28.96
N LEU A 37 23.81 16.81 -29.81
CA LEU A 37 23.52 16.20 -31.10
C LEU A 37 24.76 16.31 -31.98
N PRO A 38 25.11 15.27 -32.76
CA PRO A 38 26.23 15.35 -33.68
C PRO A 38 25.96 16.45 -34.72
N PRO A 39 26.99 17.21 -35.12
CA PRO A 39 26.83 18.20 -36.18
C PRO A 39 26.41 17.50 -37.47
N VAL A 40 25.34 17.99 -38.09
CA VAL A 40 24.95 17.58 -39.45
C VAL A 40 26.01 18.15 -40.39
N ALA A 41 26.97 17.31 -40.78
CA ALA A 41 27.88 17.63 -41.85
C ALA A 41 27.15 17.39 -43.18
N ASP A 42 26.87 18.48 -43.92
CA ASP A 42 26.42 18.46 -45.31
C ASP A 42 27.55 17.98 -46.23
N ASN A 43 27.97 16.72 -46.10
CA ASN A 43 29.01 16.15 -46.93
C ASN A 43 28.51 14.86 -47.58
N ALA A 44 28.06 15.01 -48.81
CA ALA A 44 28.52 14.27 -49.99
C ALA A 44 29.09 12.85 -49.73
N TRP A 45 28.36 11.83 -50.20
CA TRP A 45 28.84 10.49 -50.56
C TRP A 45 29.61 9.68 -49.49
N GLY A 46 29.07 9.62 -48.27
CA GLY A 46 29.53 8.68 -47.24
C GLY A 46 28.96 7.27 -47.41
N THR A 47 29.84 6.27 -47.42
CA THR A 47 29.56 4.83 -47.39
C THR A 47 28.48 4.48 -46.35
N PRO A 48 27.50 3.62 -46.64
CA PRO A 48 26.49 3.25 -45.64
C PRO A 48 27.17 2.48 -44.50
N VAL A 49 27.41 3.16 -43.39
CA VAL A 49 27.74 2.51 -42.12
C VAL A 49 26.50 1.70 -41.72
N ARG A 50 26.50 0.41 -42.07
CA ARG A 50 25.54 -0.57 -41.56
C ARG A 50 25.71 -0.60 -40.04
N ARG A 51 24.89 0.16 -39.33
CA ARG A 51 24.74 -0.02 -37.89
C ARG A 51 24.26 -1.45 -37.69
N PRO A 52 24.91 -2.28 -36.85
CA PRO A 52 24.32 -3.56 -36.49
C PRO A 52 22.92 -3.30 -35.96
N PRO A 53 21.93 -4.15 -36.28
CA PRO A 53 20.59 -3.99 -35.72
C PRO A 53 20.75 -3.90 -34.22
N ALA A 54 20.32 -2.78 -33.64
CA ALA A 54 20.30 -2.63 -32.19
C ALA A 54 19.60 -3.87 -31.66
N GLN A 55 20.33 -4.70 -30.90
CA GLN A 55 19.74 -5.82 -30.21
C GLN A 55 18.81 -5.21 -29.17
N VAL A 56 17.58 -4.96 -29.57
CA VAL A 56 16.52 -4.56 -28.66
C VAL A 56 16.36 -5.76 -27.74
N PRO A 57 16.70 -5.63 -26.45
CA PRO A 57 16.53 -6.74 -25.52
C PRO A 57 15.08 -7.19 -25.62
N SER A 58 14.87 -8.52 -25.65
CA SER A 58 13.52 -9.05 -25.63
C SER A 58 12.78 -8.44 -24.45
N ARG A 59 11.46 -8.26 -24.58
CA ARG A 59 10.64 -7.70 -23.50
C ARG A 59 10.89 -8.41 -22.17
N GLU A 60 11.14 -9.72 -22.18
CA GLU A 60 11.49 -10.51 -21.00
C GLU A 60 12.88 -10.18 -20.42
N ALA A 61 13.90 -9.99 -21.27
CA ALA A 61 15.22 -9.55 -20.83
C ALA A 61 15.18 -8.13 -20.24
N PHE A 62 14.36 -7.26 -20.82
CA PHE A 62 14.14 -5.91 -20.30
C PHE A 62 13.42 -5.93 -18.95
N LEU A 63 12.31 -6.68 -18.84
CA LEU A 63 11.54 -6.77 -17.59
C LEU A 63 12.31 -7.46 -16.48
N SER A 64 13.08 -8.51 -16.79
CA SER A 64 13.93 -9.18 -15.80
C SER A 64 15.07 -8.28 -15.34
N SER A 65 15.72 -7.53 -16.26
CA SER A 65 16.70 -6.50 -15.91
C SER A 65 16.11 -5.42 -15.01
N LEU A 66 14.93 -4.88 -15.38
CA LEU A 66 14.22 -3.86 -14.60
C LEU A 66 13.88 -4.38 -13.19
N LEU A 67 13.33 -5.59 -13.08
CA LEU A 67 13.00 -6.19 -11.78
C LEU A 67 14.24 -6.40 -10.92
N ASN A 68 15.34 -6.84 -11.53
CA ASN A 68 16.56 -7.18 -10.80
C ASN A 68 17.27 -5.90 -10.30
N GLU A 69 17.31 -4.86 -11.13
CA GLU A 69 17.85 -3.56 -10.75
C GLU A 69 17.00 -2.92 -9.64
N ASP A 70 15.67 -3.04 -9.72
CA ASP A 70 14.76 -2.48 -8.72
C ASP A 70 14.80 -3.25 -7.39
N LEU A 71 14.93 -4.59 -7.42
CA LEU A 71 15.17 -5.40 -6.23
C LEU A 71 16.48 -5.02 -5.53
N GLN A 72 17.54 -4.77 -6.29
CA GLN A 72 18.81 -4.30 -5.72
C GLN A 72 18.67 -2.91 -5.11
N LYS A 73 17.97 -1.98 -5.78
CA LYS A 73 17.69 -0.64 -5.27
C LYS A 73 16.86 -0.67 -4.00
N VAL A 74 15.79 -1.47 -3.98
CA VAL A 74 14.95 -1.68 -2.78
C VAL A 74 15.77 -2.26 -1.64
N THR A 75 16.60 -3.27 -1.89
CA THR A 75 17.44 -3.89 -0.85
C THR A 75 18.46 -2.90 -0.28
N LYS A 76 19.12 -2.13 -1.14
CA LYS A 76 20.06 -1.08 -0.74
C LYS A 76 19.37 0.04 0.04
N TRP A 77 18.21 0.49 -0.44
CA TRP A 77 17.39 1.52 0.22
C TRP A 77 16.87 1.05 1.58
N HIS A 78 16.54 -0.23 1.72
CA HIS A 78 16.11 -0.81 2.98
C HIS A 78 17.24 -0.93 4.00
N GLY A 79 18.45 -1.28 3.55
CA GLY A 79 19.62 -1.45 4.40
C GLY A 79 20.15 -0.14 5.01
N THR A 80 19.95 0.99 4.34
CA THR A 80 20.45 2.31 4.78
C THR A 80 19.48 3.07 5.69
N ARG A 81 18.23 2.60 5.85
CA ARG A 81 17.19 3.27 6.66
C ARG A 81 17.33 2.99 8.17
N PRO A 82 16.85 3.87 9.07
CA PRO A 82 16.76 3.58 10.50
C PRO A 82 15.88 2.35 10.80
N ARG A 83 16.29 1.54 11.78
CA ARG A 83 15.64 0.27 12.19
C ARG A 83 14.11 0.35 12.36
N HIS A 84 13.60 1.46 12.91
CA HIS A 84 12.16 1.62 13.13
C HIS A 84 11.37 1.83 11.83
N GLU A 85 11.97 2.47 10.82
CA GLU A 85 11.36 2.66 9.51
C GLU A 85 11.37 1.35 8.71
N GLN A 86 12.46 0.58 8.80
CA GLN A 86 12.51 -0.78 8.22
C GLN A 86 11.39 -1.66 8.78
N LYS A 87 11.17 -1.63 10.11
CA LYS A 87 10.10 -2.38 10.77
C LYS A 87 8.70 -1.94 10.33
N ARG A 88 8.49 -0.63 10.14
CA ARG A 88 7.21 -0.09 9.63
C ARG A 88 6.93 -0.56 8.21
N PHE A 89 7.92 -0.50 7.32
CA PHE A 89 7.79 -0.98 5.95
C PHE A 89 7.47 -2.47 5.88
N LEU A 90 8.24 -3.31 6.59
CA LEU A 90 7.99 -4.75 6.61
C LEU A 90 6.59 -5.07 7.14
N ARG A 91 6.11 -4.30 8.12
CA ARG A 91 4.74 -4.45 8.63
C ARG A 91 3.71 -4.09 7.57
N SER A 92 3.86 -2.99 6.83
CA SER A 92 2.95 -2.64 5.75
C SER A 92 2.93 -3.67 4.63
N VAL A 93 4.10 -4.19 4.22
CA VAL A 93 4.19 -5.24 3.18
C VAL A 93 3.53 -6.53 3.66
N SER A 94 3.76 -6.93 4.91
CA SER A 94 3.10 -8.11 5.48
C SER A 94 1.58 -7.96 5.53
N THR A 95 1.07 -6.78 5.87
CA THR A 95 -0.38 -6.50 5.84
C THR A 95 -0.95 -6.59 4.42
N LEU A 96 -0.27 -6.01 3.43
CA LEU A 96 -0.69 -6.08 2.02
C LEU A 96 -0.71 -7.53 1.51
N TYR A 97 0.32 -8.31 1.83
CA TYR A 97 0.41 -9.71 1.44
C TYR A 97 -0.71 -10.54 2.06
N LYS A 98 -1.00 -10.36 3.35
CA LYS A 98 -2.14 -11.02 4.01
C LYS A 98 -3.47 -10.63 3.40
N ALA A 99 -3.68 -9.35 3.08
CA ALA A 99 -4.90 -8.88 2.43
C ALA A 99 -5.06 -9.48 1.02
N PHE A 100 -3.95 -9.66 0.29
CA PHE A 100 -3.96 -10.33 -1.00
C PHE A 100 -4.29 -11.83 -0.84
N GLU A 101 -3.69 -12.53 0.12
CA GLU A 101 -4.02 -13.93 0.41
C GLU A 101 -5.47 -14.10 0.86
N GLU A 102 -6.02 -13.19 1.66
CA GLU A 102 -7.43 -13.24 2.07
C GLU A 102 -8.39 -12.94 0.93
N ARG A 103 -7.95 -12.19 -0.08
CA ARG A 103 -8.75 -11.85 -1.26
C ARG A 103 -8.61 -12.86 -2.41
N GLY A 104 -7.47 -13.53 -2.51
CA GLY A 104 -7.18 -14.56 -3.50
C GLY A 104 -7.37 -15.99 -3.00
N GLY A 105 -7.38 -16.19 -1.69
CA GLY A 105 -7.73 -17.43 -1.03
C GLY A 105 -9.25 -17.60 -1.03
N GLY A 106 -9.72 -18.79 -1.40
CA GLY A 106 -11.13 -19.16 -1.26
C GLY A 106 -11.64 -19.00 0.19
N PRO A 107 -12.95 -19.16 0.41
CA PRO A 107 -13.58 -18.87 1.71
C PRO A 107 -12.80 -19.50 2.85
N LYS A 108 -12.33 -18.66 3.76
CA LYS A 108 -11.53 -19.05 4.93
C LYS A 108 -12.35 -20.05 5.73
N ALA A 109 -11.84 -21.27 5.87
CA ALA A 109 -12.54 -22.32 6.60
C ALA A 109 -12.85 -21.82 8.03
N PRO A 110 -14.09 -22.01 8.52
CA PRO A 110 -14.50 -21.46 9.80
C PRO A 110 -13.61 -22.01 10.91
N SER A 111 -13.26 -21.12 11.83
CA SER A 111 -12.55 -21.43 13.06
C SER A 111 -13.27 -22.55 13.83
N ARG A 112 -12.52 -23.35 14.60
CA ARG A 112 -13.11 -24.35 15.50
C ARG A 112 -14.15 -23.74 16.44
N ALA A 113 -13.91 -22.52 16.93
CA ALA A 113 -14.84 -21.80 17.79
C ALA A 113 -16.08 -21.26 17.05
N GLU A 114 -15.98 -21.03 15.74
CA GLU A 114 -17.12 -20.65 14.91
C GLU A 114 -17.98 -21.87 14.58
N ARG A 115 -17.35 -23.02 14.30
CA ARG A 115 -18.07 -24.29 14.13
C ARG A 115 -18.83 -24.70 15.38
N GLN A 116 -18.20 -24.62 16.55
CA GLN A 116 -18.88 -24.94 17.81
C GLN A 116 -20.09 -24.03 18.05
N ARG A 117 -19.99 -22.72 17.77
CA ARG A 117 -21.12 -21.80 17.88
C ARG A 117 -22.23 -22.08 16.87
N GLN A 118 -21.87 -22.49 15.65
CA GLN A 118 -22.82 -22.90 14.63
C GLN A 118 -23.54 -24.18 15.04
N GLU A 119 -22.80 -25.19 15.49
CA GLU A 119 -23.34 -26.47 15.97
C GLU A 119 -24.28 -26.27 17.19
N GLU A 120 -23.90 -25.44 18.16
CA GLU A 120 -24.76 -25.10 19.31
C GLU A 120 -26.02 -24.34 18.88
N ALA A 121 -25.90 -23.39 17.95
CA ALA A 121 -27.04 -22.65 17.42
C ALA A 121 -27.99 -23.55 16.61
N GLU A 122 -27.45 -24.47 15.82
CA GLU A 122 -28.22 -25.46 15.07
C GLU A 122 -28.94 -26.43 16.01
N MET A 123 -28.29 -26.88 17.09
CA MET A 123 -28.94 -27.73 18.10
C MET A 123 -30.07 -27.00 18.82
N MET A 124 -29.89 -25.72 19.19
CA MET A 124 -30.98 -24.93 19.79
C MET A 124 -32.14 -24.70 18.82
N ALA A 125 -31.86 -24.41 17.55
CA ALA A 125 -32.90 -24.23 16.53
C ALA A 125 -33.68 -25.53 16.28
N ALA A 126 -33.00 -26.68 16.25
CA ALA A 126 -33.63 -27.98 16.11
C ALA A 126 -34.52 -28.34 17.29
N ALA A 127 -34.08 -28.04 18.52
CA ALA A 127 -34.89 -28.25 19.73
C ALA A 127 -36.16 -27.39 19.72
N ALA A 128 -36.04 -26.11 19.38
CA ALA A 128 -37.18 -25.21 19.28
C ALA A 128 -38.19 -25.64 18.20
N ALA A 129 -37.70 -26.12 17.04
CA ALA A 129 -38.55 -26.64 15.98
C ALA A 129 -39.27 -27.93 16.39
N ALA A 130 -38.60 -28.83 17.12
CA ALA A 130 -39.20 -30.05 17.64
C ALA A 130 -40.30 -29.75 18.66
N GLU A 131 -40.08 -28.78 19.56
CA GLU A 131 -41.09 -28.35 20.53
C GLU A 131 -42.30 -27.72 19.84
N ALA A 132 -42.09 -26.86 18.84
CA ALA A 132 -43.16 -26.25 18.06
C ALA A 132 -44.01 -27.30 17.33
N ASN A 133 -43.38 -28.31 16.71
CA ASN A 133 -44.08 -29.40 16.04
C ASN A 133 -44.88 -30.27 17.02
N HIS A 134 -44.31 -30.58 18.18
CA HIS A 134 -45.03 -31.34 19.22
C HIS A 134 -46.25 -30.57 19.75
N ARG A 135 -46.09 -29.26 19.97
CA ARG A 135 -47.20 -28.38 20.37
C ARG A 135 -48.29 -28.28 19.31
N ALA A 136 -47.92 -28.18 18.04
CA ALA A 136 -48.86 -28.17 16.92
C ALA A 136 -49.64 -29.51 16.82
N ALA A 137 -48.96 -30.64 17.01
CA ALA A 137 -49.60 -31.96 17.01
C ALA A 137 -50.59 -32.13 18.17
N GLN A 138 -50.26 -31.64 19.37
CA GLN A 138 -51.19 -31.66 20.51
C GLN A 138 -52.41 -30.76 20.28
N ALA A 139 -52.23 -29.59 19.67
CA ALA A 139 -53.34 -28.71 19.33
C ALA A 139 -54.27 -29.37 18.29
N ALA A 140 -53.71 -29.98 17.24
CA ALA A 140 -54.49 -30.69 16.22
C ALA A 140 -55.25 -31.90 16.78
N ALA A 141 -54.67 -32.62 17.75
CA ALA A 141 -55.34 -33.76 18.40
C ALA A 141 -56.51 -33.36 19.31
N LEU A 142 -56.61 -32.09 19.72
CA LEU A 142 -57.71 -31.55 20.53
C LEU A 142 -58.84 -30.93 19.69
N GLU A 143 -58.62 -30.69 18.39
CA GLU A 143 -59.59 -30.10 17.46
C GLU A 143 -60.36 -31.13 16.61
N ASP A 144 -60.21 -32.43 16.87
CA ASP A 144 -60.97 -33.50 16.18
C ASP A 144 -62.06 -34.07 17.12
N PRO A 145 -63.29 -33.50 17.13
CA PRO A 145 -64.41 -33.95 17.96
C PRO A 145 -65.20 -35.14 17.38
#